data_AF-A0A9D4DLM9-F1
#
_entry.id   AF-A0A9D4DLM9-F1
#
_cell.length_a   1.000
_cell.length_b   1.000
_cell.length_c   1.000
_cell.angle_alpha   90.00
_cell.angle_beta   90.00
_cell.angle_gamma   90.00
#
_symmetry.space_group_name_H-M   'P 1'
#
loop_
_entity.id
_entity.type
_entity.pdbx_description
1 polymer ?
#
loop_
_entity_poly.entity_id
_entity_poly.type
_entity_poly.pdbx_seq_one_letter_code
_entity_poly.pdbx_strand_id
1 'polypeptide(L)'
;MKNETVICKMKNETVICEMKNETVICEMKNETVICKMKNETVFCKMKNETVICKMKNETVICEMKNETVICEMKNETVICEMKNEAVICEMKNETVI
;
A
#
# COMPACT_ATOMS: atom_id res chain seq x y z
N MET A 1 -14.99 -19.04 -3.98
CA MET A 1 -15.43 -17.65 -3.72
C MET A 1 -14.20 -16.79 -3.79
N LYS A 2 -13.98 -16.10 -4.92
CA LYS A 2 -13.03 -15.00 -4.96
C LYS A 2 -13.58 -13.95 -4.00
N ASN A 3 -12.79 -13.52 -3.02
CA ASN A 3 -13.16 -12.35 -2.26
C ASN A 3 -13.04 -11.16 -3.21
N GLU A 4 -14.18 -10.67 -3.69
CA GLU A 4 -14.26 -9.52 -4.59
C GLU A 4 -13.73 -8.26 -3.89
N THR A 5 -13.97 -8.14 -2.58
CA THR A 5 -13.52 -7.01 -1.78
C THR A 5 -13.06 -7.44 -0.39
N VAL A 6 -11.92 -6.90 0.04
CA VAL A 6 -11.42 -7.04 1.42
C VAL A 6 -11.23 -5.66 2.05
N ILE A 7 -11.76 -5.50 3.26
CA ILE A 7 -11.60 -4.30 4.09
C ILE A 7 -10.82 -4.67 5.35
N CYS A 8 -9.71 -3.99 5.60
CA CYS A 8 -8.83 -4.26 6.73
C CYS A 8 -8.54 -2.99 7.54
N LYS A 9 -8.58 -3.12 8.87
CA LYS A 9 -8.10 -2.09 9.80
C LYS A 9 -7.16 -2.74 10.79
N MET A 10 -5.90 -2.29 10.82
CA MET A 10 -4.86 -2.91 11.64
C MET A 10 -4.17 -1.85 12.50
N LYS A 11 -4.03 -2.16 13.80
CA LYS A 11 -3.36 -1.33 14.80
C LYS A 11 -2.60 -2.22 15.78
N ASN A 12 -1.32 -2.44 15.50
CA ASN A 12 -0.36 -3.24 16.26
C ASN A 12 1.03 -2.57 16.15
N GLU A 13 2.04 -3.07 16.86
CA GLU A 13 3.42 -2.61 16.66
C GLU A 13 3.92 -3.00 15.27
N THR A 14 3.79 -4.29 14.91
CA THR A 14 4.22 -4.82 13.61
C THR A 14 3.06 -5.51 12.88
N VAL A 15 2.94 -5.25 11.58
CA VAL A 15 1.98 -5.92 10.68
C VAL A 15 2.70 -6.50 9.48
N ILE A 16 2.43 -7.77 9.18
CA ILE A 16 2.86 -8.44 7.96
C ILE A 16 1.64 -9.03 7.25
N CYS A 17 1.41 -8.67 5.99
CA CYS A 17 0.25 -9.15 5.24
C CYS A 17 0.52 -9.43 3.75
N GLU A 18 -0.17 -10.42 3.21
CA GLU A 18 -0.26 -10.70 1.77
C GLU A 18 -1.73 -10.69 1.36
N MET A 19 -2.08 -9.89 0.34
CA MET A 19 -3.46 -9.73 -0.13
C MET A 19 -3.55 -9.99 -1.64
N LYS A 20 -4.51 -10.84 -2.02
CA LYS A 20 -4.83 -11.23 -3.41
C LYS A 20 -6.34 -11.27 -3.61
N ASN A 21 -6.91 -10.15 -4.02
CA ASN A 21 -8.35 -9.92 -4.20
C ASN A 21 -8.57 -8.99 -5.40
N GLU A 22 -9.81 -8.79 -5.82
CA GLU A 22 -10.10 -7.80 -6.87
C GLU A 22 -9.96 -6.38 -6.30
N THR A 23 -10.62 -6.09 -5.18
CA THR A 23 -10.50 -4.82 -4.46
C THR A 23 -9.99 -4.99 -3.04
N VAL A 24 -9.07 -4.11 -2.62
CA VAL A 24 -8.59 -4.02 -1.23
C VAL A 24 -8.72 -2.60 -0.72
N ILE A 25 -9.28 -2.43 0.48
CA ILE A 25 -9.31 -1.18 1.22
C ILE A 25 -8.65 -1.42 2.58
N CYS A 26 -7.60 -0.66 2.90
CA CYS A 26 -6.90 -0.83 4.17
C CYS A 26 -6.57 0.48 4.90
N GLU A 27 -6.72 0.47 6.23
CA GLU A 27 -6.23 1.49 7.15
C GLU A 27 -5.23 0.85 8.12
N MET A 28 -3.98 1.32 8.12
CA MET A 28 -2.90 0.79 8.93
C MET A 28 -2.26 1.89 9.78
N LYS A 29 -2.20 1.65 11.10
CA LYS A 29 -1.60 2.54 12.10
C LYS A 29 -0.70 1.72 13.04
N ASN A 30 0.57 1.57 12.69
CA ASN A 30 1.52 0.67 13.33
C ASN A 30 2.92 1.32 13.40
N GLU A 31 3.89 0.72 14.08
CA GLU A 31 5.28 1.16 13.97
C GLU A 31 5.87 0.66 12.65
N THR A 32 5.74 -0.64 12.38
CA THR A 32 6.27 -1.28 11.16
C THR A 32 5.17 -2.00 10.37
N VAL A 33 5.14 -1.76 9.05
CA VAL A 33 4.27 -2.48 8.12
C VAL A 33 5.10 -3.11 7.00
N ILE A 34 4.89 -4.39 6.76
CA ILE A 34 5.42 -5.11 5.60
C ILE A 34 4.24 -5.73 4.82
N CYS A 35 4.00 -5.29 3.59
CA CYS A 35 2.86 -5.78 2.82
C CYS A 35 3.17 -6.14 1.37
N LYS A 36 2.49 -7.19 0.89
CA LYS A 36 2.49 -7.58 -0.52
C LYS A 36 1.06 -7.60 -1.06
N MET A 37 0.80 -6.83 -2.10
CA MET A 37 -0.53 -6.65 -2.67
C MET A 37 -0.51 -6.98 -4.16
N LYS A 38 -1.41 -7.89 -4.57
CA LYS A 38 -1.65 -8.20 -5.98
C LYS A 38 -3.16 -8.23 -6.24
N ASN A 39 -3.70 -7.08 -6.64
CA ASN A 39 -5.14 -6.84 -6.78
C ASN A 39 -5.43 -6.04 -8.06
N GLU A 40 -6.70 -5.87 -8.44
CA GLU A 40 -7.06 -4.93 -9.51
C GLU A 40 -7.03 -3.50 -8.95
N THR A 41 -7.74 -3.27 -7.85
CA THR A 41 -7.83 -1.95 -7.20
C THR A 41 -7.38 -2.00 -5.74
N VAL A 42 -6.54 -1.04 -5.34
CA VAL A 42 -6.12 -0.86 -3.93
C VAL A 42 -6.35 0.57 -3.46
N PHE A 43 -7.01 0.71 -2.33
CA PHE A 43 -7.08 1.92 -1.52
C PHE A 43 -6.35 1.70 -0.19
N CYS A 44 -5.32 2.50 0.11
CA CYS A 44 -4.62 2.38 1.38
C CYS A 44 -4.37 3.71 2.08
N LYS A 45 -4.56 3.70 3.40
CA LYS A 45 -4.16 4.79 4.29
C LYS A 45 -3.19 4.24 5.33
N MET A 46 -1.96 4.73 5.32
CA MET A 46 -0.87 4.24 6.16
C MET A 46 -0.31 5.39 6.99
N LYS A 47 -0.32 5.22 8.32
CA LYS A 47 0.36 6.12 9.26
C LYS A 47 1.27 5.29 10.17
N ASN A 48 2.54 5.18 9.83
CA ASN A 48 3.49 4.30 10.52
C ASN A 48 4.88 4.93 10.65
N GLU A 49 5.81 4.33 11.37
CA GLU A 49 7.21 4.77 11.33
C GLU A 49 7.88 4.22 10.06
N THR A 50 7.80 2.91 9.86
CA THR A 50 8.40 2.23 8.71
C THR A 50 7.36 1.48 7.88
N VAL A 51 7.37 1.69 6.56
CA VAL A 51 6.58 0.91 5.60
C VAL A 51 7.48 0.28 4.56
N ILE A 52 7.33 -1.03 4.36
CA ILE A 52 7.93 -1.78 3.26
C ILE A 52 6.80 -2.43 2.45
N CYS A 53 6.62 -2.04 1.19
CA CYS A 53 5.53 -2.58 0.38
C CYS A 53 5.95 -3.02 -1.02
N LYS A 54 5.27 -4.07 -1.50
CA LYS A 54 5.32 -4.51 -2.90
C LYS A 54 3.92 -4.58 -3.47
N MET A 55 3.65 -3.78 -4.48
CA MET A 55 2.32 -3.60 -5.06
C MET A 55 2.37 -3.90 -6.56
N LYS A 56 1.52 -4.83 -7.01
CA LYS A 56 1.28 -5.10 -8.42
C LYS A 56 -0.23 -5.06 -8.68
N ASN A 57 -0.74 -3.92 -9.10
CA ASN A 57 -2.18 -3.70 -9.28
C ASN A 57 -2.49 -2.93 -10.57
N GLU A 58 -3.75 -2.84 -10.97
CA GLU A 58 -4.13 -1.93 -12.08
C GLU A 58 -4.21 -0.50 -11.54
N THR A 59 -4.97 -0.29 -10.47
CA THR A 59 -5.15 1.02 -9.84
C THR A 59 -4.70 1.01 -8.38
N VAL A 60 -3.89 2.00 -7.99
CA VAL A 60 -3.52 2.25 -6.59
C VAL A 60 -3.83 3.68 -6.21
N ILE A 61 -4.55 3.84 -5.10
CA ILE A 61 -4.80 5.12 -4.44
C ILE A 61 -4.28 5.02 -3.01
N CYS A 62 -3.27 5.83 -2.66
CA CYS A 62 -2.64 5.76 -1.35
C CYS A 62 -2.42 7.12 -0.68
N GLU A 63 -2.62 7.14 0.65
CA GLU A 63 -2.19 8.22 1.54
C GLU A 63 -1.22 7.65 2.56
N MET A 64 0.03 8.10 2.53
CA MET A 64 1.13 7.58 3.34
C MET A 64 1.74 8.71 4.18
N LYS A 65 1.70 8.58 5.50
CA LYS A 65 2.33 9.47 6.48
C LYS A 65 3.28 8.66 7.34
N ASN A 66 4.54 8.55 6.94
CA ASN A 66 5.51 7.71 7.64
C ASN A 66 6.87 8.37 7.79
N GLU A 67 7.75 7.84 8.64
CA GLU A 67 9.14 8.31 8.68
C GLU A 67 9.91 7.75 7.48
N THR A 68 9.88 6.43 7.32
CA THR A 68 10.57 5.72 6.23
C THR A 68 9.59 4.91 5.38
N VAL A 69 9.70 5.07 4.06
CA VAL A 69 8.98 4.24 3.07
C VAL A 69 9.95 3.60 2.10
N ILE A 70 9.82 2.28 1.95
CA ILE A 70 10.48 1.49 0.91
C ILE A 70 9.39 0.80 0.09
N CYS A 71 9.29 1.10 -1.21
CA CYS A 71 8.26 0.50 -2.05
C CYS A 71 8.71 0.07 -3.44
N GLU A 72 8.14 -1.04 -3.90
CA GLU A 72 8.17 -1.45 -5.32
C GLU A 72 6.74 -1.50 -5.84
N MET A 73 6.44 -0.63 -6.81
CA MET A 73 5.09 -0.46 -7.36
C MET A 73 5.11 -0.72 -8.88
N LYS A 74 4.25 -1.63 -9.33
CA LYS A 74 4.01 -1.93 -10.75
C LYS A 74 2.52 -1.82 -11.04
N ASN A 75 2.08 -0.67 -11.52
CA ASN A 75 0.64 -0.44 -11.73
C ASN A 75 0.33 0.26 -13.05
N GLU A 76 -0.93 0.28 -13.48
CA GLU A 76 -1.33 1.11 -14.62
C GLU A 76 -1.51 2.55 -14.16
N THR A 77 -2.30 2.76 -13.11
CA THR A 77 -2.58 4.08 -12.53
C THR A 77 -2.18 4.13 -11.05
N VAL A 78 -1.45 5.18 -10.68
CA VAL A 78 -1.14 5.48 -9.27
C VAL A 78 -1.55 6.91 -8.94
N ILE A 79 -2.29 7.05 -7.85
CA ILE A 79 -2.57 8.32 -7.19
C ILE A 79 -2.01 8.23 -5.77
N CYS A 80 -1.04 9.07 -5.43
CA CYS A 80 -0.38 8.98 -4.13
C CYS A 80 -0.14 10.33 -3.46
N GLU A 81 -0.55 10.44 -2.19
CA GLU A 81 -0.07 11.49 -1.30
C GLU A 81 0.90 10.90 -0.29
N MET A 82 2.16 11.33 -0.35
CA MET A 82 3.25 10.84 0.50
C MET A 82 3.83 11.99 1.32
N LYS A 83 3.79 11.87 2.65
CA LYS A 83 4.45 12.75 3.62
C LYS A 83 5.42 11.90 4.43
N ASN A 84 6.67 11.82 3.97
CA ASN A 84 7.69 11.03 4.66
C ASN A 84 9.04 11.72 4.75
N GLU A 85 9.84 11.33 5.74
CA GLU A 85 11.21 11.84 5.93
C GLU A 85 12.19 11.18 4.96
N ALA A 86 12.07 9.86 4.77
CA ALA A 86 12.87 9.08 3.83
C ALA A 86 11.98 8.23 2.91
N VAL A 87 12.26 8.28 1.61
CA VAL A 87 11.55 7.47 0.60
C VAL A 87 12.56 6.81 -0.34
N ILE A 88 12.45 5.50 -0.47
CA ILE A 88 13.12 4.70 -1.51
C ILE A 88 12.03 3.98 -2.29
N CYS A 89 11.80 4.40 -3.54
CA CYS A 89 10.73 3.85 -4.36
C CYS A 89 11.22 3.45 -5.75
N GLU A 90 10.81 2.25 -6.19
CA GLU A 90 10.83 1.87 -7.61
C GLU A 90 9.38 1.84 -8.11
N MET A 91 9.07 2.69 -9.09
CA MET A 91 7.73 2.81 -9.66
C MET A 91 7.80 2.55 -11.16
N LYS A 92 7.01 1.57 -11.62
CA LYS A 92 6.74 1.30 -13.04
C LYS A 92 5.26 1.47 -13.26
N ASN A 93 4.87 2.68 -13.64
CA ASN A 93 3.47 3.01 -13.87
C ASN A 93 3.26 3.61 -15.26
N GLU A 94 2.09 3.35 -15.85
CA GLU A 94 1.70 3.98 -17.11
C GLU A 94 1.24 5.43 -16.87
N THR A 95 0.51 5.65 -15.78
CA THR A 95 -0.02 6.95 -15.36
C THR A 95 0.25 7.19 -13.87
N VAL A 96 0.77 8.36 -13.53
CA VAL A 96 0.99 8.83 -12.15
C VAL A 96 0.33 10.19 -11.97
N ILE A 97 -0.47 10.32 -10.90
CA ILE A 97 -1.22 11.53 -10.53
C ILE A 97 -0.87 11.93 -9.10
#